data_AF-A0A434CRB0-F1
#
_entry.id   AF-A0A434CRB0-F1
#
_cell.length_a   1.000
_cell.length_b   1.000
_cell.length_c   1.000
_cell.angle_alpha   90.00
_cell.angle_beta   90.00
_cell.angle_gamma   90.00
#
_symmetry.space_group_name_H-M   'P 1'
#
loop_
_entity.id
_entity.type
_entity.pdbx_description
1 polymer ?
#
loop_
_entity_poly.entity_id
_entity_poly.type
_entity_poly.pdbx_seq_one_letter_code
_entity_poly.pdbx_strand_id
1 'polypeptide(L)'
;MPLPILALAIASFCIGTTEFVIMGLLPEVAADLGVSIPSAGLLVTGYALGVVFGAPVIAVATAHMPRKPVLIGLAMLFVVGNLLCAIAPNYWLLMAARVFTAFGHGAFFGIGSVVAASLVPRNKRASAIALMFAGLTLSNILGVPGGTALGEAYGWRATFLAVVGIGLISVAAIAWLVPAGITQPSGGGLLGEVRVLGKLQVWLAMLISALASASLF
;
A
#
# COMPACT_ATOMS: atom_id res chain seq x y z
N MET A 1 7.09 -21.54 6.74
CA MET A 1 6.08 -20.48 6.43
C MET A 1 5.60 -20.68 5.00
N PRO A 2 4.31 -20.49 4.70
CA PRO A 2 3.84 -20.58 3.30
C PRO A 2 4.49 -19.46 2.48
N LEU A 3 5.34 -19.85 1.53
CA LEU A 3 6.04 -18.94 0.61
C LEU A 3 5.14 -17.89 -0.06
N PRO A 4 3.87 -18.18 -0.43
CA PRO A 4 2.99 -17.16 -1.00
C PRO A 4 2.68 -16.02 -0.01
N ILE A 5 2.60 -16.29 1.29
CA ILE A 5 2.36 -15.24 2.30
C ILE A 5 3.60 -14.36 2.46
N LEU A 6 4.80 -14.93 2.33
CA LEU A 6 6.03 -14.14 2.31
C LEU A 6 6.04 -13.17 1.12
N ALA A 7 5.59 -13.59 -0.07
CA ALA A 7 5.46 -12.69 -1.22
C ALA A 7 4.52 -11.51 -0.92
N LEU A 8 3.38 -11.77 -0.27
CA LEU A 8 2.45 -10.71 0.16
C LEU A 8 3.07 -9.82 1.24
N ALA A 9 3.85 -10.38 2.16
CA ALA A 9 4.53 -9.61 3.20
C ALA A 9 5.61 -8.69 2.63
N ILE A 10 6.38 -9.13 1.62
CA ILE A 10 7.36 -8.29 0.91
C ILE A 10 6.65 -7.12 0.22
N ALA A 11 5.50 -7.38 -0.41
CA ALA A 11 4.68 -6.33 -1.00
C ALA A 11 4.13 -5.36 0.06
N SER A 12 3.62 -5.85 1.19
CA SER A 12 3.20 -5.00 2.32
C SER A 12 4.35 -4.14 2.85
N PHE A 13 5.57 -4.69 2.91
CA PHE A 13 6.77 -3.95 3.29
C PHE A 13 7.07 -2.82 2.30
N CYS A 14 7.07 -3.12 1.00
CA CYS A 14 7.25 -2.12 -0.04
C CYS A 14 6.22 -0.98 0.06
N ILE A 15 4.96 -1.36 0.25
CA ILE A 15 3.85 -0.41 0.35
C ILE A 15 4.02 0.49 1.57
N GLY A 16 4.28 -0.10 2.74
CA GLY A 16 4.50 0.64 3.96
C GLY A 16 5.70 1.58 3.89
N THR A 17 6.83 1.11 3.35
CA THR A 17 8.03 1.96 3.21
C THR A 17 7.71 3.18 2.36
N THR A 18 7.06 3.01 1.22
CA THR A 18 6.67 4.13 0.35
C THR A 18 5.76 5.13 1.03
N GLU A 19 4.75 4.64 1.74
CA GLU A 19 3.74 5.49 2.36
C GLU A 19 4.40 6.44 3.37
N PHE A 20 5.23 5.88 4.26
CA PHE A 20 5.74 6.57 5.43
C PHE A 20 7.11 7.22 5.25
N VAL A 21 7.97 6.71 4.36
CA VAL A 21 9.36 7.20 4.25
C VAL A 21 9.44 8.68 3.86
N ILE A 22 8.45 9.18 3.12
CA ILE A 22 8.43 10.60 2.72
C ILE A 22 8.37 11.55 3.92
N MET A 23 7.83 11.11 5.05
CA MET A 23 7.76 11.92 6.28
C MET A 23 9.16 12.29 6.78
N GLY A 24 10.11 11.35 6.68
CA GLY A 24 11.51 11.60 7.04
C GLY A 24 12.29 12.38 5.98
N LEU A 25 11.74 12.52 4.77
CA LEU A 25 12.39 13.18 3.62
C LEU A 25 11.77 14.54 3.29
N LEU A 26 10.84 15.04 4.12
CA LEU A 26 10.14 16.29 3.85
C LEU A 26 11.08 17.49 3.70
N PRO A 27 12.12 17.68 4.55
CA PRO A 27 13.07 18.78 4.38
C PRO A 27 13.79 18.73 3.03
N GLU A 28 14.27 17.56 2.62
CA GLU A 28 15.02 17.34 1.38
C GLU A 28 14.13 17.55 0.16
N VAL A 29 12.90 17.01 0.18
CA VAL A 29 11.91 17.19 -0.88
C VAL A 29 11.51 18.65 -1.00
N ALA A 30 11.30 19.34 0.12
CA ALA A 30 10.94 20.76 0.15
C ALA A 30 12.04 21.63 -0.46
N ALA A 31 13.29 21.41 -0.03
CA ALA A 31 14.45 22.14 -0.53
C ALA A 31 14.69 21.90 -2.03
N ASP A 32 14.64 20.65 -2.49
CA ASP A 32 14.89 20.29 -3.88
C ASP A 32 13.81 20.79 -4.85
N LEU A 33 12.54 20.78 -4.42
CA LEU A 33 11.41 21.21 -5.26
C LEU A 33 11.04 22.69 -5.07
N GLY A 34 11.75 23.43 -4.21
CA GLY A 34 11.52 24.85 -3.96
C GLY A 34 10.17 25.16 -3.32
N VAL A 35 9.65 24.25 -2.48
CA VAL A 35 8.37 24.41 -1.77
C VAL A 35 8.58 24.50 -0.26
N SER A 36 7.58 24.98 0.47
CA SER A 36 7.64 24.98 1.94
C SER A 36 7.50 23.56 2.51
N ILE A 37 8.06 23.30 3.69
CA ILE A 37 7.89 22.02 4.41
C ILE A 37 6.39 21.69 4.63
N PRO A 38 5.52 22.64 5.04
CA PRO A 38 4.08 22.39 5.10
C PRO A 38 3.48 21.96 3.75
N SER A 39 3.91 22.56 2.64
CA SER A 39 3.48 22.15 1.29
C SER A 39 3.95 20.73 0.95
N ALA A 40 5.20 20.38 1.28
CA ALA A 40 5.70 19.01 1.14
C ALA A 40 4.90 18.02 2.00
N GLY A 41 4.50 18.41 3.21
CA GLY A 41 3.63 17.61 4.08
C GLY A 41 2.29 17.22 3.44
N LEU A 42 1.75 18.06 2.55
CA LEU A 42 0.53 17.72 1.80
C LEU A 42 0.72 16.50 0.89
N LEU A 43 1.94 16.08 0.54
CA LEU A 43 2.20 14.82 -0.19
C LEU A 43 1.76 13.58 0.59
N VAL A 44 1.74 13.68 1.93
CA VAL A 44 1.16 12.66 2.82
C VAL A 44 -0.36 12.71 2.72
N THR A 45 -0.96 13.89 2.84
CA THR A 45 -2.41 14.09 2.72
C THR A 45 -2.95 13.63 1.37
N GLY A 46 -2.28 14.00 0.27
CA GLY A 46 -2.67 13.60 -1.09
C GLY A 46 -2.61 12.09 -1.27
N TYR A 47 -1.57 11.44 -0.73
CA TYR A 47 -1.50 9.98 -0.72
C TYR A 47 -2.65 9.36 0.08
N ALA A 48 -2.91 9.84 1.29
CA ALA A 48 -4.00 9.35 2.14
C ALA A 48 -5.38 9.50 1.48
N LEU A 49 -5.65 10.65 0.85
CA LEU A 49 -6.87 10.84 0.05
C LEU A 49 -6.92 9.85 -1.14
N GLY A 50 -5.79 9.64 -1.81
CA GLY A 50 -5.66 8.63 -2.85
C GLY A 50 -5.99 7.22 -2.36
N VAL A 51 -5.60 6.85 -1.13
CA VAL A 51 -5.98 5.56 -0.52
C VAL A 51 -7.48 5.50 -0.26
N VAL A 52 -8.05 6.55 0.36
CA VAL A 52 -9.47 6.63 0.73
C VAL A 52 -10.38 6.45 -0.48
N PHE A 53 -10.08 7.13 -1.59
CA PHE A 53 -10.92 7.06 -2.79
C PHE A 53 -10.50 5.94 -3.75
N GLY A 54 -9.20 5.69 -3.88
CA GLY A 54 -8.66 4.71 -4.82
C GLY A 54 -8.98 3.28 -4.43
N ALA A 55 -8.92 2.93 -3.15
CA ALA A 55 -9.15 1.57 -2.70
C ALA A 55 -10.58 1.06 -3.02
N PRO A 56 -11.67 1.80 -2.73
CA PRO A 56 -13.02 1.41 -3.16
C PRO A 56 -13.16 1.29 -4.68
N VAL A 57 -12.64 2.25 -5.44
CA VAL A 57 -12.74 2.27 -6.91
C VAL A 57 -12.07 1.03 -7.50
N ILE A 58 -10.84 0.73 -7.07
CA ILE A 58 -10.09 -0.42 -7.54
C ILE A 58 -10.72 -1.74 -7.06
N ALA A 59 -11.22 -1.81 -5.82
CA ALA A 59 -11.90 -3.00 -5.31
C ALA A 59 -13.12 -3.36 -6.16
N VAL A 60 -13.92 -2.35 -6.52
CA VAL A 60 -15.09 -2.51 -7.40
C VAL A 60 -14.68 -2.90 -8.81
N ALA A 61 -13.72 -2.18 -9.40
CA ALA A 61 -13.25 -2.43 -10.77
C ALA A 61 -12.63 -3.83 -10.95
N THR A 62 -12.06 -4.39 -9.88
CA THR A 62 -11.38 -5.69 -9.89
C THR A 62 -12.19 -6.81 -9.24
N ALA A 63 -13.44 -6.56 -8.83
CA ALA A 63 -14.26 -7.48 -8.05
C ALA A 63 -14.41 -8.87 -8.69
N HIS A 64 -14.54 -8.91 -10.02
CA HIS A 64 -14.73 -10.13 -10.81
C HIS A 64 -13.44 -10.67 -11.43
N MET A 65 -12.32 -9.98 -11.27
CA MET A 65 -11.05 -10.36 -11.85
C MET A 65 -10.33 -11.44 -11.01
N PRO A 66 -9.56 -12.35 -11.64
CA PRO A 66 -8.74 -13.32 -10.91
C PRO A 66 -7.74 -12.62 -9.98
N ARG A 67 -7.61 -13.12 -8.74
CA ARG A 67 -6.88 -12.42 -7.67
C ARG A 67 -5.38 -12.25 -7.96
N LYS A 68 -4.73 -13.26 -8.55
CA LYS A 68 -3.30 -13.21 -8.86
C LYS A 68 -2.96 -12.12 -9.88
N PRO A 69 -3.60 -12.03 -11.06
CA PRO A 69 -3.38 -10.92 -11.99
C PRO A 69 -3.67 -9.55 -11.37
N VAL A 70 -4.69 -9.44 -10.52
CA VAL A 70 -4.97 -8.17 -9.81
C VAL A 70 -3.83 -7.81 -8.87
N LEU A 71 -3.35 -8.73 -8.02
CA LEU A 71 -2.22 -8.47 -7.12
C LEU A 71 -0.94 -8.07 -7.87
N ILE A 72 -0.66 -8.71 -9.01
CA ILE A 72 0.47 -8.35 -9.88
C ILE A 72 0.26 -6.95 -10.46
N GLY A 73 -0.94 -6.64 -10.98
CA GLY A 73 -1.27 -5.34 -11.53
C GLY A 73 -1.16 -4.21 -10.49
N LEU A 74 -1.62 -4.44 -9.26
CA LEU A 74 -1.49 -3.48 -8.17
C LEU A 74 -0.03 -3.26 -7.76
N ALA A 75 0.75 -4.34 -7.66
CA ALA A 75 2.18 -4.22 -7.38
C ALA A 75 2.94 -3.50 -8.52
N MET A 76 2.55 -3.73 -9.78
CA MET A 76 3.10 -3.00 -10.93
C MET A 76 2.70 -1.53 -10.95
N LEU A 77 1.44 -1.20 -10.66
CA LEU A 77 0.99 0.17 -10.48
C LEU A 77 1.83 0.88 -9.41
N PHE A 78 2.14 0.17 -8.34
CA PHE A 78 2.99 0.67 -7.27
C PHE A 78 4.43 0.93 -7.71
N VAL A 79 5.02 0.01 -8.47
CA VAL A 79 6.35 0.16 -9.08
C VAL A 79 6.39 1.38 -10.00
N VAL A 80 5.42 1.50 -10.92
CA VAL A 80 5.34 2.62 -11.87
C VAL A 80 5.14 3.93 -11.12
N GLY A 81 4.25 3.97 -10.14
CA GLY A 81 3.99 5.16 -9.34
C GLY A 81 5.21 5.64 -8.56
N ASN A 82 5.97 4.73 -7.94
CA ASN A 82 7.22 5.07 -7.27
C ASN A 82 8.33 5.48 -8.23
N LEU A 83 8.39 4.90 -9.43
CA LEU A 83 9.31 5.34 -10.45
C LEU A 83 8.98 6.77 -10.89
N LEU A 84 7.68 7.09 -11.06
CA LEU A 84 7.24 8.46 -11.33
C LEU A 84 7.60 9.43 -10.19
N CYS A 85 7.48 9.01 -8.92
CA CYS A 85 7.96 9.79 -7.78
C CYS A 85 9.46 10.07 -7.89
N ALA A 86 10.26 9.04 -8.20
CA ALA A 86 11.72 9.16 -8.32
C ALA A 86 12.15 10.14 -9.42
N ILE A 87 11.43 10.18 -10.55
CA ILE A 87 11.78 11.05 -11.69
C ILE A 87 11.00 12.37 -11.73
N ALA A 88 10.15 12.64 -10.74
CA ALA A 88 9.29 13.81 -10.74
C ALA A 88 10.12 15.11 -10.74
N PRO A 89 10.01 16.01 -11.74
CA PRO A 89 10.85 17.21 -11.82
C PRO A 89 10.31 18.37 -10.98
N ASN A 90 9.07 18.27 -10.48
CA ASN A 90 8.42 19.31 -9.70
C ASN A 90 7.41 18.70 -8.71
N TYR A 91 6.96 19.54 -7.78
CA TYR A 91 6.01 19.18 -6.72
C TYR A 91 4.69 18.58 -7.26
N TRP A 92 4.13 19.15 -8.32
CA TRP A 92 2.83 18.72 -8.84
C TRP A 92 2.88 17.34 -9.47
N LEU A 93 3.96 17.01 -10.19
CA LEU A 93 4.13 15.66 -10.72
C LEU A 93 4.38 14.66 -9.58
N LEU A 94 5.15 15.04 -8.56
CA LEU A 94 5.34 14.19 -7.38
C LEU A 94 4.01 13.93 -6.66
N MET A 95 3.18 14.96 -6.48
CA MET A 95 1.84 14.83 -5.91
C MET A 95 0.96 13.89 -6.74
N ALA A 96 0.91 14.07 -8.05
CA ALA A 96 0.14 13.21 -8.94
C ALA A 96 0.63 11.76 -8.88
N ALA A 97 1.95 11.55 -8.85
CA ALA A 97 2.55 10.23 -8.71
C ALA A 97 2.20 9.58 -7.35
N ARG A 98 2.20 10.36 -6.26
CA ARG A 98 1.77 9.90 -4.92
C ARG A 98 0.31 9.44 -4.94
N VAL A 99 -0.59 10.26 -5.47
CA VAL A 99 -2.03 9.94 -5.58
C VAL A 99 -2.23 8.70 -6.45
N PHE A 100 -1.55 8.61 -7.60
CA PHE A 100 -1.59 7.45 -8.48
C PHE A 100 -1.12 6.17 -7.75
N THR A 101 0.03 6.24 -7.07
CA THR A 101 0.59 5.13 -6.29
C THR A 101 -0.38 4.64 -5.21
N ALA A 102 -1.08 5.58 -4.56
CA ALA A 102 -2.01 5.29 -3.46
C ALA A 102 -3.22 4.45 -3.89
N PHE A 103 -3.61 4.47 -5.17
CA PHE A 103 -4.74 3.66 -5.66
C PHE A 103 -4.49 2.16 -5.51
N GLY A 104 -3.23 1.73 -5.63
CA GLY A 104 -2.86 0.33 -5.42
C GLY A 104 -2.91 -0.10 -3.95
N HIS A 105 -2.75 0.85 -3.02
CA HIS A 105 -2.48 0.57 -1.60
C HIS A 105 -3.61 -0.22 -0.93
N GLY A 106 -4.77 0.42 -0.71
CA GLY A 106 -5.83 -0.19 0.09
C GLY A 106 -6.45 -1.41 -0.58
N ALA A 107 -6.54 -1.40 -1.90
CA ALA A 107 -6.98 -2.56 -2.68
C ALA A 107 -6.05 -3.76 -2.53
N PHE A 108 -4.73 -3.53 -2.49
CA PHE A 108 -3.76 -4.60 -2.26
C PHE A 108 -3.93 -5.24 -0.89
N PHE A 109 -4.06 -4.44 0.17
CA PHE A 109 -4.27 -4.98 1.52
C PHE A 109 -5.60 -5.73 1.66
N GLY A 110 -6.68 -5.23 1.06
CA GLY A 110 -7.98 -5.91 1.05
C GLY A 110 -7.92 -7.26 0.34
N ILE A 111 -7.49 -7.26 -0.92
CA ILE A 111 -7.41 -8.47 -1.75
C ILE A 111 -6.36 -9.44 -1.23
N GLY A 112 -5.20 -8.92 -0.82
CA GLY A 112 -4.10 -9.70 -0.26
C GLY A 112 -4.50 -10.40 1.03
N SER A 113 -5.28 -9.76 1.91
CA SER A 113 -5.79 -10.40 3.13
C SER A 113 -6.71 -11.59 2.82
N VAL A 114 -7.60 -11.44 1.84
CA VAL A 114 -8.47 -12.53 1.37
C VAL A 114 -7.65 -13.67 0.79
N VAL A 115 -6.64 -13.36 -0.03
CA VAL A 115 -5.71 -14.34 -0.60
C VAL A 115 -4.93 -15.05 0.51
N ALA A 116 -4.31 -14.32 1.44
CA ALA A 116 -3.58 -14.89 2.58
C ALA A 116 -4.45 -15.85 3.41
N ALA A 117 -5.68 -15.46 3.71
CA ALA A 117 -6.63 -16.30 4.43
C ALA A 117 -7.09 -17.55 3.65
N SER A 118 -7.08 -17.49 2.31
CA SER A 118 -7.43 -18.63 1.45
C SER A 118 -6.32 -19.66 1.33
N LEU A 119 -5.07 -19.29 1.61
CA LEU A 119 -3.88 -20.13 1.49
C LEU A 119 -3.63 -21.04 2.70
N VAL A 120 -4.45 -20.91 3.75
CA VAL A 120 -4.28 -21.64 5.02
C VAL A 120 -5.60 -22.21 5.54
N PRO A 121 -5.56 -23.25 6.40
CA PRO A 121 -6.74 -23.75 7.10
C PRO A 121 -7.45 -22.66 7.92
N ARG A 122 -8.77 -22.81 8.14
CA ARG A 122 -9.62 -21.79 8.79
C ARG A 122 -9.09 -21.30 10.15
N ASN A 123 -8.55 -22.19 10.96
CA ASN A 123 -7.98 -21.88 12.28
C ASN A 123 -6.65 -21.09 12.22
N LYS A 124 -6.04 -20.93 11.04
CA LYS A 124 -4.78 -20.18 10.85
C LYS A 124 -4.96 -18.88 10.05
N ARG A 125 -6.18 -18.53 9.64
CA ARG A 125 -6.45 -17.35 8.79
C ARG A 125 -5.99 -16.04 9.41
N ALA A 126 -6.28 -15.82 10.69
CA ALA A 126 -5.84 -14.63 11.39
C ALA A 126 -4.30 -14.51 11.42
N SER A 127 -3.60 -15.64 11.64
CA SER A 127 -2.14 -15.68 11.62
C SER A 127 -1.55 -15.43 10.23
N ALA A 128 -2.20 -15.93 9.17
CA ALA A 128 -1.81 -15.64 7.78
C ALA A 128 -1.93 -14.16 7.43
N ILE A 129 -3.05 -13.53 7.81
CA ILE A 129 -3.25 -12.09 7.62
C ILE A 129 -2.22 -11.31 8.46
N ALA A 130 -2.05 -11.67 9.73
CA ALA A 130 -1.06 -11.02 10.60
C ALA A 130 0.37 -11.10 10.03
N LEU A 131 0.75 -12.24 9.45
CA LEU A 131 2.07 -12.40 8.83
C LEU A 131 2.24 -11.54 7.57
N MET A 132 1.18 -11.37 6.78
CA MET A 132 1.19 -10.41 5.66
C MET A 132 1.37 -8.97 6.17
N PHE A 133 0.66 -8.59 7.23
CA PHE A 133 0.77 -7.26 7.85
C PHE A 133 2.08 -7.06 8.62
N ALA A 134 2.78 -8.13 9.02
CA ALA A 134 4.12 -8.02 9.60
C ALA A 134 5.11 -7.34 8.65
N GLY A 135 4.89 -7.42 7.33
CA GLY A 135 5.64 -6.63 6.35
C GLY A 135 5.51 -5.12 6.58
N LEU A 136 4.29 -4.63 6.88
CA LEU A 136 4.03 -3.22 7.23
C LEU A 136 4.69 -2.84 8.57
N THR A 137 4.70 -3.75 9.55
CA THR A 137 5.43 -3.51 10.79
C THR A 137 6.93 -3.39 10.53
N LEU A 138 7.50 -4.30 9.74
CA LEU A 138 8.91 -4.27 9.36
C LEU A 138 9.25 -3.05 8.52
N SER A 139 8.34 -2.52 7.70
CA SER A 139 8.59 -1.29 6.95
C SER A 139 8.81 -0.12 7.88
N ASN A 140 8.04 0.01 8.95
CA ASN A 140 8.21 1.11 9.90
C ASN A 140 9.49 0.99 10.73
N ILE A 141 9.94 -0.25 11.01
CA ILE A 141 11.16 -0.49 11.80
C ILE A 141 12.42 -0.38 10.96
N LEU A 142 12.41 -0.91 9.74
CA LEU A 142 13.60 -1.04 8.89
C LEU A 142 13.52 -0.17 7.64
N GLY A 143 12.40 -0.25 6.92
CA GLY A 143 12.25 0.38 5.62
C GLY A 143 12.23 1.91 5.69
N VAL A 144 11.49 2.48 6.64
CA VAL A 144 11.37 3.93 6.82
C VAL A 144 12.71 4.53 7.29
N PRO A 145 13.34 4.09 8.40
CA PRO A 145 14.64 4.64 8.79
C PRO A 145 15.73 4.41 7.75
N GLY A 146 15.78 3.22 7.16
CA GLY A 146 16.76 2.89 6.12
C GLY A 146 16.56 3.72 4.84
N GLY A 147 15.31 3.93 4.45
CA GLY A 147 14.97 4.76 3.29
C GLY A 147 15.20 6.25 3.55
N THR A 148 14.96 6.75 4.76
CA THR A 148 15.31 8.12 5.16
C THR A 148 16.82 8.32 5.11
N ALA A 149 17.59 7.44 5.75
CA ALA A 149 19.05 7.50 5.75
C ALA A 149 19.65 7.44 4.32
N LEU A 150 19.06 6.63 3.44
CA LEU A 150 19.45 6.58 2.04
C LEU A 150 19.16 7.91 1.33
N GLY A 151 18.01 8.53 1.60
CA GLY A 151 17.61 9.79 0.99
C GLY A 151 18.40 10.99 1.50
N GLU A 152 18.80 10.99 2.77
CA GLU A 152 19.73 11.98 3.33
C GLU A 152 21.12 11.87 2.69
N ALA A 153 21.62 10.65 2.46
CA ALA A 153 22.96 10.42 1.94
C ALA A 153 23.09 10.60 0.41
N TYR A 154 22.08 10.19 -0.35
CA TYR A 154 22.13 10.13 -1.83
C TYR A 154 21.00 10.91 -2.52
N GLY A 155 20.21 11.67 -1.75
CA GLY A 155 19.04 12.40 -2.23
C GLY A 155 17.76 11.58 -2.17
N TRP A 156 16.64 12.24 -1.84
CA TRP A 156 15.32 11.61 -1.61
C TRP A 156 14.83 10.74 -2.79
N ARG A 157 15.27 11.02 -4.02
CA ARG A 157 14.97 10.20 -5.21
C ARG A 157 15.54 8.78 -5.12
N ALA A 158 16.71 8.62 -4.51
CA ALA A 158 17.35 7.31 -4.33
C ALA A 158 16.47 6.37 -3.50
N THR A 159 15.76 6.90 -2.51
CA THR A 159 14.79 6.16 -1.70
C THR A 159 13.64 5.60 -2.54
N PHE A 160 13.07 6.42 -3.43
CA PHE A 160 12.02 5.96 -4.34
C PHE A 160 12.53 4.92 -5.35
N LEU A 161 13.77 5.03 -5.83
CA LEU A 161 14.39 4.01 -6.68
C LEU A 161 14.64 2.68 -5.93
N ALA A 162 15.07 2.74 -4.66
CA ALA A 162 15.22 1.56 -3.83
C ALA A 162 13.88 0.85 -3.63
N VAL A 163 12.82 1.62 -3.35
CA VAL A 163 11.44 1.13 -3.28
C VAL A 163 10.98 0.50 -4.59
N VAL A 164 11.30 1.09 -5.75
CA VAL A 164 11.04 0.48 -7.06
C VAL A 164 11.68 -0.91 -7.15
N GLY A 165 12.93 -1.06 -6.72
CA GLY A 165 13.61 -2.36 -6.65
C GLY A 165 12.85 -3.38 -5.78
N ILE A 166 12.44 -2.97 -4.58
CA ILE A 166 11.64 -3.81 -3.67
C ILE A 166 10.29 -4.17 -4.29
N GLY A 167 9.65 -3.22 -4.99
CA GLY A 167 8.40 -3.44 -5.71
C GLY A 167 8.55 -4.45 -6.84
N LEU A 168 9.63 -4.40 -7.62
CA LEU A 168 9.93 -5.40 -8.65
C LEU A 168 10.14 -6.80 -8.04
N ILE A 169 10.84 -6.88 -6.91
CA ILE A 169 10.98 -8.14 -6.15
C ILE A 169 9.62 -8.65 -5.70
N SER A 170 8.73 -7.75 -5.24
CA SER A 170 7.37 -8.08 -4.84
C SER A 170 6.54 -8.62 -6.01
N VAL A 171 6.61 -7.99 -7.19
CA VAL A 171 5.95 -8.43 -8.42
C VAL A 171 6.43 -9.83 -8.79
N ALA A 172 7.75 -10.06 -8.82
CA ALA A 172 8.33 -11.37 -9.14
C ALA A 172 7.91 -12.44 -8.11
N ALA A 173 7.95 -12.12 -6.82
CA ALA A 173 7.55 -13.02 -5.75
C ALA A 173 6.06 -13.40 -5.86
N ILE A 174 5.18 -12.44 -6.15
CA ILE A 174 3.74 -12.71 -6.35
C ILE A 174 3.54 -13.56 -7.61
N ALA A 175 4.22 -13.22 -8.71
CA ALA A 175 4.11 -13.94 -9.97
C ALA A 175 4.54 -15.40 -9.86
N TRP A 176 5.58 -15.71 -9.09
CA TRP A 176 6.11 -17.07 -8.95
C TRP A 176 5.48 -17.86 -7.80
N LEU A 177 5.23 -17.23 -6.65
CA LEU A 177 4.84 -17.94 -5.44
C LEU A 177 3.32 -18.00 -5.25
N VAL A 178 2.55 -17.00 -5.68
CA VAL A 178 1.10 -17.01 -5.48
C VAL A 178 0.42 -17.95 -6.49
N PRO A 179 -0.39 -18.93 -6.03
CA PRO A 179 -1.13 -19.82 -6.93
C PRO A 179 -2.17 -19.08 -7.78
N ALA A 180 -2.43 -19.56 -9.01
CA ALA A 180 -3.44 -18.97 -9.89
C ALA A 180 -4.88 -19.42 -9.55
N GLY A 181 -5.05 -20.63 -9.02
CA GLY A 181 -6.36 -21.26 -8.77
C GLY A 181 -7.06 -20.85 -7.48
N ILE A 182 -6.88 -19.61 -7.02
CA ILE A 182 -7.55 -19.15 -5.80
C ILE A 182 -9.03 -18.97 -6.11
N THR A 183 -9.86 -19.90 -5.61
CA THR A 183 -11.32 -19.87 -5.76
C THR A 183 -11.85 -18.55 -5.22
N GLN A 184 -12.47 -17.76 -6.11
CA GLN A 184 -13.19 -16.56 -5.72
C GLN A 184 -14.41 -16.99 -4.90
N PRO A 185 -14.61 -16.46 -3.68
CA PRO A 185 -15.88 -16.63 -3.01
C PRO A 185 -16.97 -16.03 -3.90
N SER A 186 -17.86 -16.87 -4.41
CA SER A 186 -19.08 -16.43 -5.08
C SER A 186 -20.00 -15.84 -4.01
N GLY A 187 -19.98 -14.53 -3.80
CA GLY A 187 -20.98 -13.92 -2.92
C GLY A 187 -20.62 -12.55 -2.36
N GLY A 188 -21.46 -11.57 -2.72
CA GLY A 188 -21.41 -10.19 -2.24
C GLY A 188 -21.57 -9.25 -3.41
N GLY A 189 -22.78 -9.07 -3.94
CA GLY A 189 -23.02 -8.00 -4.90
C GLY A 189 -22.64 -6.66 -4.26
N LEU A 190 -22.19 -5.69 -5.06
CA LEU A 190 -21.89 -4.31 -4.64
C LEU A 190 -22.93 -3.73 -3.65
N LEU A 191 -24.21 -4.02 -3.91
CA LEU A 191 -25.34 -3.62 -3.05
C LEU A 191 -25.26 -4.20 -1.63
N GLY A 192 -24.75 -5.42 -1.47
CA GLY A 192 -24.52 -6.05 -0.18
C GLY A 192 -23.39 -5.39 0.60
N GLU A 193 -22.29 -5.04 -0.08
CA GLU A 193 -21.17 -4.30 0.54
C GLU A 193 -21.58 -2.89 0.96
N VAL A 194 -22.29 -2.16 0.10
CA VAL A 194 -22.80 -0.81 0.42
C VAL A 194 -23.82 -0.85 1.57
N ARG A 195 -24.66 -1.89 1.64
CA ARG A 195 -25.65 -2.03 2.73
C ARG A 195 -25.00 -2.24 4.10
N VAL A 196 -23.77 -2.75 4.16
CA VAL A 196 -23.01 -2.86 5.42
C VAL A 196 -22.68 -1.47 5.99
N LEU A 197 -22.44 -0.47 5.14
CA LEU A 197 -22.22 0.92 5.56
C LEU A 197 -23.46 1.55 6.21
N GLY A 198 -24.66 0.97 6.05
CA GLY A 198 -25.86 1.43 6.76
C GLY A 198 -25.87 1.08 8.25
N LYS A 199 -24.94 0.26 8.75
CA LYS A 199 -24.92 -0.20 10.14
C LYS A 199 -24.12 0.76 11.03
N LEU A 200 -24.74 1.27 12.09
CA LEU A 200 -24.09 2.15 13.07
C LEU A 200 -22.82 1.53 13.67
N GLN A 201 -22.81 0.22 13.93
CA GLN A 201 -21.64 -0.49 14.46
C GLN A 201 -20.41 -0.38 13.55
N VAL A 202 -20.60 -0.33 12.23
CA VAL A 202 -19.49 -0.16 11.27
C VAL A 202 -18.95 1.26 11.37
N TRP A 203 -19.82 2.26 11.43
CA TRP A 203 -19.41 3.65 11.65
C TRP A 203 -18.70 3.86 12.97
N LEU A 204 -19.20 3.27 14.06
CA LEU A 204 -18.54 3.35 15.36
C LEU A 204 -17.14 2.70 15.32
N ALA A 205 -17.00 1.53 14.68
CA ALA A 205 -15.71 0.89 14.52
C ALA A 205 -14.74 1.75 13.68
N MET A 206 -15.21 2.30 12.55
CA MET A 206 -14.41 3.20 11.71
C MET A 206 -14.02 4.48 12.45
N LEU A 207 -14.93 5.06 13.24
CA LEU A 207 -14.67 6.26 14.04
C LEU A 207 -13.65 5.99 15.14
N ILE A 208 -13.76 4.86 15.85
CA ILE A 208 -12.77 4.46 16.87
C ILE A 208 -11.39 4.28 16.23
N SER A 209 -11.30 3.60 15.09
CA SER A 209 -10.04 3.46 14.36
C SER A 209 -9.47 4.81 13.92
N ALA A 210 -10.31 5.69 13.36
CA ALA A 210 -9.89 7.01 12.93
C ALA A 210 -9.41 7.89 14.10
N LEU A 211 -10.13 7.90 15.22
CA LEU A 211 -9.75 8.65 16.43
C LEU A 211 -8.48 8.09 17.06
N ALA A 212 -8.33 6.76 17.12
CA ALA A 212 -7.12 6.13 17.62
C ALA A 212 -5.91 6.49 16.75
N SER A 213 -6.03 6.41 15.42
CA SER A 213 -4.98 6.86 14.51
C SER A 213 -4.69 8.36 14.65
N ALA A 214 -5.71 9.21 14.73
CA ALA A 214 -5.53 10.65 14.89
C ALA A 214 -4.87 11.04 16.21
N SER A 215 -5.01 10.24 17.27
CA SER A 215 -4.30 10.48 18.55
C SER A 215 -2.82 10.10 18.53
N LEU A 216 -2.40 9.28 17.57
CA LEU A 216 -1.02 8.77 17.46
C LEU A 216 -0.11 9.69 16.64
N PHE A 217 -0.68 10.56 15.81
CA PHE A 217 0.02 11.52 14.94
C PHE A 217 -0.18 12.95 15.44
#